data_AF-A0A3S0E1G5-F1
#
_entry.id   AF-A0A3S0E1G5-F1
#
_cell.length_a   1.000
_cell.length_b   1.000
_cell.length_c   1.000
_cell.angle_alpha   90.00
_cell.angle_beta   90.00
_cell.angle_gamma   90.00
#
_symmetry.space_group_name_H-M   'P 1'
#
loop_
_entity.id
_entity.type
_entity.pdbx_description
1 polymer ?
#
loop_
_entity_poly.entity_id
_entity_poly.type
_entity_poly.pdbx_seq_one_letter_code
_entity_poly.pdbx_strand_id
1 'polypeptide(L)'
;MYEEAIAYGVPLKHLTDPNLATDFEYDDALSERFNKVLSAGGFSQGRLGDALLAHSELYYRWRFRKIHLRLRDQEYAEIRKQNETFRKEGEGDAASGQQGLKARVGALERDPARLRAEKEMNDKKSEWLLANQTSPDVPHDKEKQAYLAAKARFDDVNDPYLRERAKLRALPNYSDELIGNLDIYDKNLLKDIEYIKAHQTSGSKPLRPHYQQMLKAYEDEFTHGKGLSDPLVIEFFDNFVHDSLAGFAKDETLPSDPRCCYIGGDRELKFADNRPVSWERSTAFG
;
A
#
# COMPACT_ATOMS: atom_id res chain seq x y z
N MET A 1 11.50 7.70 -14.48
CA MET A 1 10.16 8.27 -14.77
C MET A 1 10.23 9.78 -14.93
N TYR A 2 10.70 10.53 -13.93
CA TYR A 2 10.76 12.00 -14.01
C TYR A 2 11.59 12.51 -15.21
N GLU A 3 12.81 12.00 -15.36
CA GLU A 3 13.70 12.34 -16.49
C GLU A 3 13.10 11.92 -17.84
N GLU A 4 12.52 10.71 -17.92
CA GLU A 4 11.79 10.23 -19.10
C GLU A 4 10.63 11.16 -19.47
N ALA A 5 9.81 11.58 -18.50
CA ALA A 5 8.68 12.48 -18.75
C ALA A 5 9.15 13.84 -19.32
N ILE A 6 10.24 14.39 -18.79
CA ILE A 6 10.86 15.62 -19.35
C ILE A 6 11.34 15.36 -20.79
N ALA A 7 12.01 14.23 -21.04
CA ALA A 7 12.49 13.87 -22.38
C ALA A 7 11.35 13.74 -23.40
N TYR A 8 10.16 13.31 -22.98
CA TYR A 8 8.95 13.25 -23.81
C TYR A 8 8.12 14.54 -23.81
N GLY A 9 8.65 15.64 -23.25
CA GLY A 9 8.03 16.97 -23.34
C GLY A 9 6.91 17.24 -22.33
N VAL A 10 6.80 16.43 -21.27
CA VAL A 10 5.91 16.75 -20.15
C VAL A 10 6.45 18.00 -19.45
N PRO A 11 5.62 19.03 -19.20
CA PRO A 11 6.06 20.30 -18.61
C PRO A 11 6.27 20.17 -17.09
N LEU A 12 7.22 19.32 -16.69
CA LEU A 12 7.69 19.21 -15.32
C LEU A 12 8.80 20.23 -15.08
N LYS A 13 8.96 20.64 -13.82
CA LYS A 13 10.11 21.46 -13.40
C LYS A 13 11.41 20.66 -13.55
N HIS A 14 12.56 21.30 -13.52
CA HIS A 14 13.82 20.55 -13.43
C HIS A 14 14.10 20.18 -11.98
N LEU A 15 14.74 19.03 -11.74
CA LEU A 15 15.17 18.61 -10.40
C LEU A 15 16.18 19.58 -9.75
N THR A 16 16.73 20.51 -10.54
CA THR A 16 17.56 21.62 -10.04
C THR A 16 16.76 22.74 -9.37
N ASP A 17 15.41 22.72 -9.40
CA ASP A 17 14.57 23.65 -8.63
C ASP A 17 14.69 23.33 -7.13
N PRO A 18 15.18 24.25 -6.29
CA PRO A 18 15.38 24.00 -4.86
C PRO A 18 14.10 23.60 -4.11
N ASN A 19 12.93 24.02 -4.60
CA ASN A 19 11.64 23.67 -3.97
C ASN A 19 11.20 22.24 -4.28
N LEU A 20 11.90 21.56 -5.18
CA LEU A 20 11.59 20.19 -5.61
C LEU A 20 12.76 19.24 -5.31
N ALA A 21 13.99 19.76 -5.22
CA ALA A 21 15.19 18.96 -4.96
C ALA A 21 15.06 18.09 -3.70
N THR A 22 14.45 18.60 -2.62
CA THR A 22 14.23 17.84 -1.38
C THR A 22 13.25 16.68 -1.56
N ASP A 23 12.20 16.85 -2.36
CA ASP A 23 11.20 15.80 -2.61
C ASP A 23 11.78 14.63 -3.45
N PHE A 24 12.87 14.88 -4.18
CA PHE A 24 13.58 13.91 -5.02
C PHE A 24 14.98 13.58 -4.49
N GLU A 25 15.29 13.99 -3.25
CA GLU A 25 16.55 13.67 -2.62
C GLU A 25 16.66 12.16 -2.44
N TYR A 26 17.76 11.60 -2.93
CA TYR A 26 18.00 10.16 -2.91
C TYR A 26 18.72 9.77 -1.62
N ASP A 27 18.17 8.80 -0.89
CA ASP A 27 18.90 8.16 0.20
C ASP A 27 19.99 7.23 -0.39
N ASP A 28 21.25 7.58 -0.16
CA ASP A 28 22.42 6.82 -0.64
C ASP A 28 22.38 5.36 -0.17
N ALA A 29 21.93 5.10 1.06
CA ALA A 29 21.82 3.74 1.60
C ALA A 29 20.71 2.95 0.89
N LEU A 30 19.58 3.59 0.59
CA LEU A 30 18.53 2.98 -0.23
C LEU A 30 19.05 2.68 -1.64
N SER A 31 19.78 3.61 -2.26
CA SER A 31 20.36 3.43 -3.60
C SER A 31 21.30 2.22 -3.65
N GLU A 32 22.23 2.13 -2.69
CA GLU A 32 23.17 1.01 -2.60
C GLU A 32 22.44 -0.33 -2.46
N ARG A 33 21.51 -0.41 -1.50
CA ARG A 33 20.71 -1.62 -1.24
C ARG A 33 19.86 -2.01 -2.45
N PHE A 34 19.20 -1.05 -3.07
CA PHE A 34 18.37 -1.27 -4.25
C PHE A 34 19.20 -1.80 -5.44
N ASN A 35 20.32 -1.16 -5.73
CA ASN A 35 21.25 -1.61 -6.78
C ASN A 35 21.77 -3.02 -6.50
N LYS A 36 22.00 -3.35 -5.23
CA LYS A 36 22.41 -4.70 -4.84
C LYS A 36 21.31 -5.74 -5.09
N VAL A 37 20.05 -5.43 -4.76
CA VAL A 37 18.90 -6.30 -5.08
C VAL A 37 18.75 -6.50 -6.58
N LEU A 38 18.88 -5.44 -7.38
CA LEU A 38 18.87 -5.53 -8.85
C LEU A 38 20.00 -6.42 -9.36
N SER A 39 21.20 -6.31 -8.82
CA SER A 39 22.33 -7.17 -9.18
C SER A 39 22.12 -8.63 -8.76
N ALA A 40 21.46 -8.88 -7.63
CA ALA A 40 21.25 -10.22 -7.10
C ALA A 40 20.12 -10.96 -7.82
N GLY A 41 19.03 -10.27 -8.20
CA GLY A 41 17.94 -10.83 -8.98
C GLY A 41 18.30 -10.92 -10.47
N GLY A 42 19.05 -9.92 -10.94
CA GLY A 42 19.48 -9.80 -12.32
C GLY A 42 18.34 -9.49 -13.29
N PHE A 43 18.71 -8.99 -14.47
CA PHE A 43 17.88 -9.05 -15.67
C PHE A 43 18.39 -10.23 -16.50
N SER A 44 17.93 -11.44 -16.18
CA SER A 44 18.33 -12.62 -16.94
C SER A 44 17.66 -12.59 -18.31
N GLN A 45 18.47 -12.39 -19.35
CA GLN A 45 18.12 -12.64 -20.76
C GLN A 45 17.06 -11.74 -21.42
N GLY A 46 16.81 -10.55 -20.87
CA GLY A 46 16.00 -9.52 -21.54
C GLY A 46 14.49 -9.79 -21.59
N ARG A 47 13.99 -10.82 -20.89
CA ARG A 47 12.55 -11.08 -20.76
C ARG A 47 12.06 -10.68 -19.38
N LEU A 48 10.99 -9.88 -19.34
CA LEU A 48 10.38 -9.42 -18.08
C LEU A 48 9.96 -10.57 -17.15
N GLY A 49 9.48 -11.68 -17.72
CA GLY A 49 9.08 -12.86 -16.93
C GLY A 49 10.24 -13.50 -16.15
N ASP A 50 11.43 -13.57 -16.74
CA ASP A 50 12.61 -14.15 -16.08
C ASP A 50 13.08 -13.26 -14.93
N ALA A 51 13.07 -11.94 -15.13
CA ALA A 51 13.36 -10.96 -14.07
C ALA A 51 12.34 -11.05 -12.93
N LEU A 52 11.05 -11.11 -13.23
CA LEU A 52 10.00 -11.26 -12.22
C LEU A 52 10.19 -12.53 -11.39
N LEU A 53 10.49 -13.66 -12.04
CA LEU A 53 10.74 -14.93 -11.35
C LEU A 53 11.97 -14.88 -10.45
N ALA A 54 13.06 -14.23 -10.90
CA ALA A 54 14.28 -14.10 -10.11
C ALA A 54 14.08 -13.20 -8.89
N HIS A 55 13.38 -12.08 -9.04
CA HIS A 55 13.02 -11.21 -7.91
C HIS A 55 12.01 -11.87 -6.96
N SER A 56 11.10 -12.70 -7.48
CA SER A 56 10.21 -13.53 -6.65
C SER A 56 10.99 -14.56 -5.85
N GLU A 57 12.02 -15.19 -6.45
CA GLU A 57 12.92 -16.10 -5.74
C GLU A 57 13.60 -15.39 -4.56
N LEU A 58 14.13 -14.18 -4.76
CA LEU A 58 14.74 -13.40 -3.67
C LEU A 58 13.76 -13.13 -2.52
N TYR A 59 12.53 -12.77 -2.85
CA TYR A 59 11.47 -12.58 -1.86
C TYR A 59 11.19 -13.87 -1.07
N TYR A 60 11.07 -15.02 -1.75
CA TYR A 60 10.88 -16.30 -1.07
C TYR A 60 12.08 -16.68 -0.19
N ARG A 61 13.31 -16.47 -0.65
CA ARG A 61 14.51 -16.74 0.15
C ARG A 61 14.53 -15.88 1.43
N TRP A 62 14.15 -14.60 1.34
CA TRP A 62 13.99 -13.74 2.51
C TRP A 62 12.88 -14.23 3.45
N ARG A 63 11.71 -14.62 2.94
CA ARG A 63 10.60 -15.18 3.74
C ARG A 63 11.01 -16.44 4.48
N PHE A 64 11.61 -17.40 3.77
CA PHE A 64 12.04 -18.66 4.37
C PHE A 64 13.14 -18.46 5.41
N ARG A 65 14.06 -17.51 5.18
CA ARG A 65 15.03 -17.09 6.20
C ARG A 65 14.35 -16.57 7.47
N LYS A 66 13.35 -15.68 7.35
CA LYS A 66 12.61 -15.16 8.51
C LYS A 66 11.91 -16.27 9.29
N ILE A 67 11.29 -17.21 8.59
CA ILE A 67 10.62 -18.37 9.17
C ILE A 67 11.63 -19.28 9.88
N HIS A 68 12.70 -19.67 9.19
CA HIS A 68 13.71 -20.61 9.69
C HIS A 68 14.40 -20.08 10.94
N LEU A 69 14.82 -18.81 10.92
CA LEU A 69 15.52 -18.17 12.03
C LEU A 69 14.60 -17.56 13.08
N ARG A 70 13.27 -17.66 12.91
CA ARG A 70 12.26 -17.08 13.83
C ARG A 70 12.47 -15.58 14.08
N LEU A 71 12.82 -14.84 13.03
CA LEU A 71 13.12 -13.40 13.13
C LEU A 71 11.86 -12.55 13.40
N ARG A 72 10.67 -13.14 13.21
CA ARG A 72 9.37 -12.50 13.48
C ARG A 72 9.20 -12.05 14.94
N ASP A 73 9.81 -12.73 15.91
CA ASP A 73 9.65 -12.38 17.32
C ASP A 73 10.16 -10.96 17.62
N GLN A 74 11.23 -10.53 16.93
CA GLN A 74 11.79 -9.19 17.05
C GLN A 74 10.86 -8.15 16.40
N GLU A 75 10.28 -8.48 15.23
CA GLU A 75 9.28 -7.64 14.57
C GLU A 75 8.03 -7.46 15.42
N TYR A 76 7.57 -8.53 16.08
CA TYR A 76 6.37 -8.50 16.92
C TYR A 76 6.54 -7.56 18.11
N ALA A 77 7.74 -7.49 18.70
CA ALA A 77 8.04 -6.55 19.76
C ALA A 77 7.94 -5.09 19.28
N GLU A 78 8.51 -4.78 18.11
CA GLU A 78 8.45 -3.43 17.55
C GLU A 78 7.03 -3.07 17.07
N ILE A 79 6.30 -4.00 16.44
CA ILE A 79 4.90 -3.82 16.04
C ILE A 79 4.03 -3.52 17.28
N ARG A 80 4.18 -4.28 18.38
CA ARG A 80 3.43 -4.01 19.62
C ARG A 80 3.73 -2.64 20.20
N LYS A 81 4.99 -2.21 20.16
CA LYS A 81 5.42 -0.89 20.62
C LYS A 81 4.83 0.24 19.76
N GLN A 82 4.77 0.06 18.45
CA GLN A 82 4.12 1.00 17.53
C GLN A 82 2.60 1.01 17.73
N ASN A 83 1.96 -0.16 17.84
CA ASN A 83 0.54 -0.30 18.16
C ASN A 83 0.20 0.42 19.47
N GLU A 84 1.07 0.35 20.48
CA GLU A 84 0.87 1.09 21.73
C GLU A 84 0.88 2.61 21.52
N THR A 85 1.78 3.09 20.67
CA THR A 85 1.88 4.51 20.32
C THR A 85 0.61 4.97 19.61
N PHE A 86 0.16 4.22 18.60
CA PHE A 86 -1.07 4.51 17.86
C PHE A 86 -2.32 4.40 18.75
N ARG A 87 -2.35 3.43 19.66
CA ARG A 87 -3.43 3.27 20.64
C ARG A 87 -3.53 4.46 21.57
N LYS A 88 -2.41 4.95 22.10
CA LYS A 88 -2.37 6.17 22.91
C LYS A 88 -2.77 7.41 22.11
N GLU A 89 -2.37 7.51 20.86
CA GLU A 89 -2.79 8.63 20.00
C GLU A 89 -4.31 8.60 19.72
N GLY A 90 -4.85 7.41 19.44
CA GLY A 90 -6.26 7.18 19.14
C GLY A 90 -7.18 7.34 20.37
N GLU A 91 -6.84 6.69 21.47
CA GLU A 91 -7.68 6.54 22.67
C GLU A 91 -7.34 7.54 23.77
N GLY A 92 -6.10 8.02 23.79
CA GLY A 92 -5.56 8.89 24.82
C GLY A 92 -4.67 8.12 25.78
N ASP A 93 -4.08 8.87 26.72
CA ASP A 93 -3.27 8.32 27.78
C ASP A 93 -3.81 8.79 29.13
N ALA A 94 -4.41 7.85 29.87
CA ALA A 94 -5.00 8.12 31.17
C ALA A 94 -3.96 8.57 32.21
N ALA A 95 -2.70 8.15 32.08
CA ALA A 95 -1.65 8.50 33.03
C ALA A 95 -1.18 9.95 32.86
N SER A 96 -1.11 10.46 31.63
CA SER A 96 -0.78 11.86 31.34
C SER A 96 -1.99 12.78 31.25
N GLY A 97 -3.21 12.24 31.27
CA GLY A 97 -4.44 13.00 31.05
C GLY A 97 -4.62 13.48 29.61
N GLN A 98 -3.78 12.99 28.68
CA GLN A 98 -3.85 13.36 27.27
C GLN A 98 -5.09 12.74 26.63
N GLN A 99 -6.00 13.58 26.14
CA GLN A 99 -7.20 13.14 25.43
C GLN A 99 -6.83 12.56 24.06
N GLY A 100 -7.37 11.40 23.69
CA GLY A 100 -7.14 10.77 22.38
C GLY A 100 -7.89 11.42 21.22
N LEU A 101 -7.45 11.13 20.00
CA LEU A 101 -8.09 11.58 18.75
C LEU A 101 -9.59 11.26 18.71
N LYS A 102 -10.01 10.04 19.11
CA LYS A 102 -11.43 9.64 19.11
C LYS A 102 -12.28 10.59 19.95
N ALA A 103 -11.81 10.95 21.14
CA ALA A 103 -12.53 11.83 22.04
C ALA A 103 -12.51 13.29 21.56
N ARG A 104 -11.37 13.78 21.01
CA ARG A 104 -11.29 15.12 20.40
C ARG A 104 -12.22 15.27 19.21
N VAL A 105 -12.23 14.31 18.29
CA VAL A 105 -13.14 14.28 17.14
C VAL A 105 -14.59 14.25 17.62
N GLY A 106 -14.93 13.40 18.59
CA GLY A 106 -16.28 13.33 19.15
C GLY A 106 -16.74 14.63 19.83
N ALA A 107 -15.82 15.38 20.46
CA ALA A 107 -16.12 16.68 21.05
C ALA A 107 -16.37 17.75 19.97
N LEU A 108 -15.52 17.82 18.95
CA LEU A 108 -15.66 18.74 17.82
C LEU A 108 -16.89 18.44 16.97
N GLU A 109 -17.24 17.17 16.82
CA GLU A 109 -18.45 16.75 16.12
C GLU A 109 -19.72 17.27 16.80
N ARG A 110 -19.73 17.30 18.14
CA ARG A 110 -20.84 17.76 18.98
C ARG A 110 -20.76 19.24 19.36
N ASP A 111 -19.81 19.98 18.81
CA ASP A 111 -19.64 21.40 19.13
C ASP A 111 -20.91 22.19 18.76
N PRO A 112 -21.58 22.85 19.72
CA PRO A 112 -22.77 23.65 19.44
C PRO A 112 -22.55 24.79 18.44
N ALA A 113 -21.34 25.33 18.31
CA ALA A 113 -21.04 26.35 17.30
C ALA A 113 -21.07 25.74 15.90
N ARG A 114 -20.44 24.58 15.71
CA ARG A 114 -20.45 23.82 14.44
C ARG A 114 -21.87 23.41 14.05
N LEU A 115 -22.63 22.82 14.98
CA LEU A 115 -24.00 22.37 14.71
C LEU A 115 -24.94 23.55 14.35
N ARG A 116 -24.77 24.71 14.98
CA ARG A 116 -25.53 25.92 14.62
C ARG A 116 -25.15 26.44 13.24
N ALA A 117 -23.87 26.49 12.90
CA ALA A 117 -23.41 26.91 11.59
C ALA A 117 -23.87 25.95 10.47
N GLU A 118 -23.87 24.64 10.73
CA GLU A 118 -24.40 23.63 9.81
C GLU A 118 -25.90 23.84 9.55
N LYS A 119 -26.66 24.05 10.63
CA LYS A 119 -28.09 24.34 10.53
C LYS A 119 -28.35 25.62 9.73
N GLU A 120 -27.67 26.72 10.04
CA GLU A 120 -27.81 27.99 9.32
C GLU A 120 -27.49 27.83 7.83
N MET A 121 -26.40 27.13 7.48
CA MET A 121 -26.05 26.83 6.10
C MET A 121 -27.16 26.04 5.39
N ASN A 122 -27.72 25.01 6.03
CA ASN A 122 -28.79 24.19 5.47
C ASN A 122 -30.11 24.96 5.32
N ASP A 123 -30.45 25.81 6.28
CA ASP A 123 -31.62 26.69 6.23
C ASP A 123 -31.48 27.68 5.04
N LYS A 124 -30.32 28.34 4.89
CA LYS A 124 -30.07 29.27 3.77
C LYS A 124 -29.99 28.58 2.41
N LYS A 125 -29.45 27.35 2.35
CA LYS A 125 -29.50 26.53 1.14
C LYS A 125 -30.94 26.21 0.74
N SER A 126 -31.78 25.86 1.71
CA SER A 126 -33.19 25.53 1.48
C SER A 126 -33.99 26.75 1.02
N GLU A 127 -33.77 27.92 1.63
CA GLU A 127 -34.36 29.20 1.19
C GLU A 127 -34.01 29.49 -0.27
N TRP A 128 -32.73 29.37 -0.66
CA TRP A 128 -32.28 29.60 -2.03
C TRP A 128 -32.88 28.59 -3.03
N LEU A 129 -32.92 27.31 -2.68
CA LEU A 129 -33.53 26.28 -3.54
C LEU A 129 -35.04 26.49 -3.71
N LEU A 130 -35.75 26.87 -2.64
CA LEU A 130 -37.18 27.18 -2.70
C LEU A 130 -37.45 28.42 -3.55
N ALA A 131 -36.61 29.46 -3.44
CA ALA A 131 -36.73 30.66 -4.26
C ALA A 131 -36.58 30.33 -5.76
N ASN A 132 -35.56 29.53 -6.11
CA ASN A 132 -35.37 29.03 -7.48
C ASN A 132 -36.57 28.20 -7.98
N GLN A 133 -37.22 27.42 -7.10
CA GLN A 133 -38.40 26.63 -7.46
C GLN A 133 -39.65 27.50 -7.65
N THR A 134 -39.84 28.51 -6.80
CA THR A 134 -41.05 29.33 -6.77
C THR A 134 -41.05 30.39 -7.88
N SER A 135 -39.88 30.84 -8.31
CA SER A 135 -39.74 31.85 -9.37
C SER A 135 -38.48 31.59 -10.21
N PRO A 136 -38.51 30.59 -11.11
CA PRO A 136 -37.33 30.15 -11.86
C PRO A 136 -36.78 31.22 -12.83
N ASP A 137 -37.63 32.15 -13.28
CA ASP A 137 -37.26 33.19 -14.25
C ASP A 137 -36.63 34.44 -13.60
N VAL A 138 -36.54 34.48 -12.26
CA VAL A 138 -35.99 35.62 -11.50
C VAL A 138 -34.63 35.24 -10.91
N PRO A 139 -33.60 36.08 -11.04
CA PRO A 139 -32.32 35.87 -10.35
C PRO A 139 -32.47 35.99 -8.82
N HIS A 140 -32.06 34.95 -8.08
CA HIS A 140 -32.09 34.90 -6.60
C HIS A 140 -30.70 35.15 -5.99
N ASP A 141 -30.02 36.20 -6.45
CA ASP A 141 -28.64 36.49 -6.07
C ASP A 141 -28.49 36.78 -4.57
N LYS A 142 -29.51 37.38 -3.95
CA LYS A 142 -29.49 37.68 -2.51
C LYS A 142 -29.48 36.41 -1.68
N GLU A 143 -30.36 35.46 -1.99
CA GLU A 143 -30.49 34.17 -1.33
C GLU A 143 -29.23 33.33 -1.57
N LYS A 144 -28.70 33.35 -2.80
CA LYS A 144 -27.43 32.71 -3.16
C LYS A 144 -26.27 33.27 -2.34
N GLN A 145 -26.13 34.60 -2.23
CA GLN A 145 -25.06 35.23 -1.44
C GLN A 145 -25.21 34.93 0.06
N ALA A 146 -26.44 34.90 0.59
CA ALA A 146 -26.70 34.49 1.96
C ALA A 146 -26.27 33.04 2.23
N TYR A 147 -26.57 32.13 1.31
CA TYR A 147 -26.09 30.75 1.36
C TYR A 147 -24.56 30.66 1.31
N LEU A 148 -23.91 31.36 0.37
CA LEU A 148 -22.44 31.33 0.24
C LEU A 148 -21.74 31.88 1.49
N ALA A 149 -22.27 32.95 2.09
CA ALA A 149 -21.75 33.49 3.35
C ALA A 149 -21.93 32.51 4.52
N ALA A 150 -23.08 31.85 4.64
CA ALA A 150 -23.32 30.83 5.67
C ALA A 150 -22.43 29.60 5.46
N LYS A 151 -22.22 29.18 4.20
CA LYS A 151 -21.31 28.10 3.84
C LYS A 151 -19.87 28.41 4.24
N ALA A 152 -19.36 29.61 3.93
CA ALA A 152 -18.00 29.99 4.30
C ALA A 152 -17.78 29.93 5.82
N ARG A 153 -18.75 30.43 6.61
CA ARG A 153 -18.70 30.32 8.08
C ARG A 153 -18.73 28.87 8.57
N PHE A 154 -19.58 28.04 7.96
CA PHE A 154 -19.60 26.62 8.30
C PHE A 154 -18.27 25.94 7.96
N ASP A 155 -17.70 26.20 6.79
CA ASP A 155 -16.41 25.65 6.38
C ASP A 155 -15.31 26.02 7.40
N ASP A 156 -15.24 27.29 7.82
CA ASP A 156 -14.28 27.78 8.81
C ASP A 156 -14.44 27.10 10.18
N VAL A 157 -15.67 26.96 10.67
CA VAL A 157 -15.95 26.33 11.97
C VAL A 157 -15.83 24.79 11.90
N ASN A 158 -16.00 24.21 10.73
CA ASN A 158 -15.91 22.77 10.50
C ASN A 158 -14.47 22.30 10.22
N ASP A 159 -13.56 23.18 9.80
CA ASP A 159 -12.16 22.86 9.50
C ASP A 159 -11.42 22.17 10.67
N PRO A 160 -11.51 22.62 11.94
CA PRO A 160 -10.89 21.90 13.07
C PRO A 160 -11.37 20.45 13.20
N TYR A 161 -12.68 20.21 13.05
CA TYR A 161 -13.25 18.85 13.05
C TYR A 161 -12.69 18.03 11.88
N LEU A 162 -12.64 18.60 10.67
CA LEU A 162 -12.12 17.90 9.49
C LEU A 162 -10.65 17.52 9.65
N ARG A 163 -9.81 18.39 10.20
CA ARG A 163 -8.39 18.11 10.46
C ARG A 163 -8.19 16.97 11.46
N GLU A 164 -8.86 17.02 12.60
CA GLU A 164 -8.75 15.94 13.59
C GLU A 164 -9.36 14.63 13.08
N ARG A 165 -10.47 14.70 12.32
CA ARG A 165 -11.06 13.52 11.67
C ARG A 165 -10.13 12.92 10.62
N ALA A 166 -9.39 13.74 9.87
CA ALA A 166 -8.41 13.27 8.92
C ALA A 166 -7.26 12.51 9.63
N LYS A 167 -6.74 13.06 10.74
CA LYS A 167 -5.75 12.36 11.58
C LYS A 167 -6.27 11.01 12.09
N LEU A 168 -7.49 10.98 12.62
CA LEU A 168 -8.11 9.73 13.11
C LEU A 168 -8.28 8.69 12.00
N ARG A 169 -8.64 9.11 10.78
CA ARG A 169 -8.81 8.22 9.63
C ARG A 169 -7.49 7.74 9.03
N ALA A 170 -6.42 8.52 9.18
CA ALA A 170 -5.07 8.16 8.77
C ALA A 170 -4.36 7.28 9.80
N LEU A 171 -4.89 7.17 11.02
CA LEU A 171 -4.30 6.35 12.07
C LEU A 171 -4.30 4.87 11.64
N PRO A 172 -3.14 4.19 11.66
CA PRO A 172 -3.07 2.76 11.34
C PRO A 172 -3.98 1.93 12.24
N ASN A 173 -4.42 0.78 11.73
CA ASN A 173 -5.06 -0.21 12.61
C ASN A 173 -4.01 -0.71 13.60
N TYR A 174 -4.30 -0.53 14.89
CA TYR A 174 -3.44 -0.93 16.00
C TYR A 174 -4.01 -2.15 16.74
N SER A 175 -4.91 -2.91 16.10
CA SER A 175 -5.24 -4.26 16.52
C SER A 175 -4.01 -5.17 16.39
N ASP A 176 -3.93 -6.19 17.22
CA ASP A 176 -2.88 -7.22 17.11
C ASP A 176 -3.13 -8.20 15.95
N GLU A 177 -4.07 -7.90 15.05
CA GLU A 177 -4.42 -8.74 13.89
C GLU A 177 -3.26 -8.88 12.91
N LEU A 178 -2.44 -7.84 12.72
CA LEU A 178 -1.27 -7.89 11.83
C LEU A 178 -0.31 -9.01 12.22
N ILE A 179 -0.03 -9.18 13.52
CA ILE A 179 0.85 -10.24 14.03
C ILE A 179 0.25 -11.61 13.71
N GLY A 180 -1.04 -11.79 14.00
CA GLY A 180 -1.75 -13.04 13.70
C GLY A 180 -1.77 -13.36 12.20
N ASN A 181 -1.93 -12.34 11.36
CA ASN A 181 -1.90 -12.49 9.91
C ASN A 181 -0.52 -12.92 9.43
N LEU A 182 0.56 -12.28 9.89
CA LEU A 182 1.93 -12.65 9.51
C LEU A 182 2.20 -14.14 9.77
N ASP A 183 1.79 -14.65 10.94
CA ASP A 183 1.89 -16.07 11.27
C ASP A 183 1.07 -16.97 10.32
N ILE A 184 -0.16 -16.56 9.96
CA ILE A 184 -1.02 -17.29 9.04
C ILE A 184 -0.39 -17.35 7.64
N TYR A 185 0.14 -16.24 7.14
CA TYR A 185 0.78 -16.17 5.83
C TYR A 185 2.06 -17.02 5.77
N ASP A 186 2.90 -16.98 6.81
CA ASP A 186 4.09 -17.85 6.91
C ASP A 186 3.70 -19.34 6.96
N LYS A 187 2.63 -19.70 7.70
CA LYS A 187 2.08 -21.06 7.72
C LYS A 187 1.51 -21.50 6.38
N ASN A 188 0.80 -20.61 5.68
CA ASN A 188 0.23 -20.91 4.37
C ASN A 188 1.33 -21.13 3.34
N LEU A 189 2.38 -20.31 3.34
CA LEU A 189 3.54 -20.47 2.46
C LEU A 189 4.21 -21.84 2.66
N LEU A 190 4.38 -22.29 3.91
CA LEU A 190 4.92 -23.63 4.19
C LEU A 190 3.97 -24.76 3.77
N LYS A 191 2.65 -24.59 3.95
CA LYS A 191 1.65 -25.56 3.46
C LYS A 191 1.70 -25.68 1.93
N ASP A 192 1.90 -24.57 1.23
CA ASP A 192 2.02 -24.56 -0.24
C ASP A 192 3.25 -25.34 -0.69
N ILE A 193 4.38 -25.22 0.02
CA ILE A 193 5.58 -26.05 -0.23
C ILE A 193 5.26 -27.55 -0.08
N GLU A 194 4.62 -27.95 1.03
CA GLU A 194 4.27 -29.35 1.27
C GLU A 194 3.30 -29.89 0.20
N TYR A 195 2.31 -29.08 -0.18
CA TYR A 195 1.40 -29.40 -1.27
C TYR A 195 2.15 -29.61 -2.58
N ILE A 196 3.06 -28.71 -2.95
CA ILE A 196 3.85 -28.81 -4.19
C ILE A 196 4.72 -30.07 -4.19
N LYS A 197 5.43 -30.37 -3.09
CA LYS A 197 6.25 -31.57 -2.96
C LYS A 197 5.44 -32.86 -3.13
N ALA A 198 4.26 -32.93 -2.53
CA ALA A 198 3.36 -34.09 -2.65
C ALA A 198 2.82 -34.28 -4.08
N HIS A 199 2.62 -33.19 -4.82
CA HIS A 199 2.11 -33.25 -6.20
C HIS A 199 3.20 -33.41 -7.26
N GLN A 200 4.45 -33.09 -6.94
CA GLN A 200 5.60 -33.34 -7.80
C GLN A 200 5.92 -34.85 -7.93
N THR A 201 5.73 -35.61 -6.85
CA THR A 201 5.98 -37.07 -6.86
C THR A 201 4.92 -37.88 -7.61
N SER A 202 3.75 -37.28 -7.88
CA SER A 202 2.59 -37.95 -8.49
C SER A 202 2.31 -37.55 -9.94
N GLY A 203 2.92 -36.48 -10.46
CA GLY A 203 2.67 -35.96 -11.81
C GLY A 203 3.90 -36.01 -12.73
N SER A 204 3.70 -36.28 -14.03
CA SER A 204 4.77 -36.16 -15.04
C SER A 204 4.92 -34.75 -15.63
N LYS A 205 4.05 -33.80 -15.24
CA LYS A 205 4.07 -32.43 -15.76
C LYS A 205 5.07 -31.58 -14.97
N PRO A 206 5.87 -30.74 -15.66
CA PRO A 206 6.78 -29.83 -14.98
C PRO A 206 5.99 -28.81 -14.13
N LEU A 207 6.52 -28.49 -12.95
CA LEU A 207 5.99 -27.43 -12.09
C LEU A 207 5.98 -26.09 -12.84
N ARG A 208 5.05 -25.21 -12.49
CA ARG A 208 5.06 -23.82 -12.98
C ARG A 208 6.36 -23.12 -12.54
N PRO A 209 6.92 -22.19 -13.32
CA PRO A 209 8.22 -21.59 -13.00
C PRO A 209 8.30 -20.94 -11.61
N HIS A 210 7.25 -20.25 -11.16
CA HIS A 210 7.25 -19.64 -9.82
C HIS A 210 7.27 -20.70 -8.69
N TYR A 211 6.57 -21.82 -8.84
CA TYR A 211 6.65 -22.93 -7.89
C TYR A 211 8.02 -23.59 -7.86
N GLN A 212 8.71 -23.65 -9.01
CA GLN A 212 10.10 -24.12 -9.05
C GLN A 212 11.01 -23.19 -8.24
N GLN A 213 10.88 -21.87 -8.42
CA GLN A 213 11.67 -20.89 -7.66
C GLN A 213 11.38 -20.92 -6.16
N MET A 214 10.09 -21.07 -5.80
CA MET A 214 9.69 -21.17 -4.40
C MET A 214 10.25 -22.43 -3.75
N LEU A 215 10.16 -23.59 -4.42
CA LEU A 215 10.70 -24.85 -3.90
C LEU A 215 12.23 -24.80 -3.78
N LYS A 216 12.91 -24.26 -4.79
CA LYS A 216 14.36 -24.04 -4.75
C LYS A 216 14.77 -23.15 -3.58
N ALA A 217 14.09 -22.02 -3.39
CA ALA A 217 14.36 -21.11 -2.27
C ALA A 217 14.16 -21.79 -0.90
N TYR A 218 13.13 -22.63 -0.77
CA TYR A 218 12.89 -23.43 0.42
C TYR A 218 14.03 -24.44 0.66
N GLU A 219 14.40 -25.23 -0.35
CA GLU A 219 15.44 -26.25 -0.22
C GLU A 219 16.80 -25.63 0.08
N ASP A 220 17.12 -24.50 -0.54
CA ASP A 220 18.35 -23.78 -0.26
C ASP A 220 18.43 -23.30 1.19
N GLU A 221 17.33 -22.81 1.78
CA GLU A 221 17.29 -22.38 3.18
C GLU A 221 17.30 -23.56 4.16
N PHE A 222 16.36 -24.51 4.01
CA PHE A 222 16.09 -25.55 5.00
C PHE A 222 16.90 -26.84 4.81
N THR A 223 17.39 -27.12 3.62
CA THR A 223 18.07 -28.39 3.28
C THR A 223 19.55 -28.20 2.95
N HIS A 224 19.90 -27.21 2.13
CA HIS A 224 21.27 -27.05 1.63
C HIS A 224 22.13 -26.07 2.43
N GLY A 225 21.53 -25.27 3.32
CA GLY A 225 22.25 -24.20 4.03
C GLY A 225 22.79 -23.10 3.11
N LYS A 226 22.17 -22.92 1.93
CA LYS A 226 22.48 -21.91 0.91
C LYS A 226 21.42 -20.80 0.85
N GLY A 227 20.81 -20.54 1.99
CA GLY A 227 19.84 -19.47 2.22
C GLY A 227 20.33 -18.08 1.81
N LEU A 228 19.44 -17.09 1.90
CA LEU A 228 19.84 -15.70 1.66
C LEU A 228 20.86 -15.24 2.70
N SER A 229 22.03 -14.79 2.23
CA SER A 229 23.16 -14.41 3.11
C SER A 229 23.72 -13.01 2.84
N ASP A 230 23.32 -12.35 1.75
CA ASP A 230 23.82 -11.03 1.40
C ASP A 230 23.18 -9.95 2.30
N PRO A 231 23.96 -9.26 3.14
CA PRO A 231 23.42 -8.35 4.15
C PRO A 231 22.68 -7.16 3.53
N LEU A 232 23.15 -6.62 2.40
CA LEU A 232 22.53 -5.48 1.74
C LEU A 232 21.17 -5.86 1.15
N VAL A 233 21.04 -7.09 0.63
CA VAL A 233 19.76 -7.62 0.15
C VAL A 233 18.82 -7.85 1.33
N ILE A 234 19.30 -8.44 2.43
CA ILE A 234 18.50 -8.66 3.63
C ILE A 234 17.98 -7.33 4.19
N GLU A 235 18.86 -6.35 4.35
CA GLU A 235 18.51 -5.02 4.83
C GLU A 235 17.51 -4.31 3.91
N PHE A 236 17.62 -4.49 2.58
CA PHE A 236 16.63 -3.96 1.66
C PHE A 236 15.23 -4.51 1.98
N PHE A 237 15.12 -5.84 2.06
CA PHE A 237 13.84 -6.48 2.33
C PHE A 237 13.31 -6.18 3.74
N ASP A 238 14.18 -6.07 4.74
CA ASP A 238 13.77 -5.78 6.11
C ASP A 238 13.23 -4.36 6.30
N ASN A 239 13.77 -3.39 5.56
CA ASN A 239 13.41 -1.97 5.72
C ASN A 239 12.38 -1.47 4.70
N PHE A 240 12.37 -2.03 3.49
CA PHE A 240 11.60 -1.46 2.36
C PHE A 240 10.58 -2.41 1.75
N VAL A 241 10.55 -3.68 2.17
CA VAL A 241 9.56 -4.65 1.69
C VAL A 241 8.65 -5.05 2.83
N HIS A 242 7.35 -4.76 2.67
CA HIS A 242 6.33 -5.11 3.63
C HIS A 242 5.45 -6.22 3.05
N ASP A 243 5.02 -7.15 3.91
CA ASP A 243 4.04 -8.16 3.54
C ASP A 243 2.64 -7.53 3.51
N SER A 244 2.36 -6.79 2.43
CA SER A 244 1.10 -6.04 2.27
C SER A 244 -0.13 -6.96 2.34
N LEU A 245 0.00 -8.24 1.96
CA LEU A 245 -1.09 -9.21 2.10
C LEU A 245 -1.49 -9.43 3.56
N ALA A 246 -0.53 -9.44 4.48
CA ALA A 246 -0.82 -9.54 5.91
C ALA A 246 -1.51 -8.29 6.47
N GLY A 247 -1.21 -7.11 5.91
CA GLY A 247 -1.85 -5.83 6.27
C GLY A 247 -3.25 -5.63 5.65
N PHE A 248 -3.52 -6.28 4.51
CA PHE A 248 -4.76 -6.16 3.74
C PHE A 248 -5.43 -7.53 3.52
N ALA A 249 -5.44 -8.39 4.55
CA ALA A 249 -5.96 -9.77 4.56
C ALA A 249 -7.49 -9.88 4.32
N LYS A 250 -7.99 -9.19 3.30
CA LYS A 250 -9.37 -9.15 2.82
C LYS A 250 -9.51 -9.81 1.45
N ASP A 251 -8.40 -10.13 0.79
CA ASP A 251 -8.37 -10.76 -0.54
C ASP A 251 -7.88 -12.22 -0.45
N GLU A 252 -8.49 -13.12 -1.22
CA GLU A 252 -8.20 -14.57 -1.30
C GLU A 252 -6.94 -14.86 -2.16
N THR A 253 -5.99 -13.92 -2.19
CA THR A 253 -4.72 -14.10 -2.89
C THR A 253 -3.80 -14.98 -2.06
N LEU A 254 -3.49 -16.17 -2.58
CA LEU A 254 -2.51 -17.07 -1.99
C LEU A 254 -1.12 -16.39 -1.96
N PRO A 255 -0.34 -16.55 -0.88
CA PRO A 255 1.02 -15.98 -0.78
C PRO A 255 1.98 -16.53 -1.87
N SER A 256 1.65 -17.69 -2.42
CA SER A 256 2.44 -18.43 -3.41
C SER A 256 2.04 -18.17 -4.87
N ASP A 257 0.97 -17.40 -5.13
CA ASP A 257 0.40 -17.29 -6.46
C ASP A 257 0.53 -15.88 -7.06
N PRO A 258 1.66 -15.59 -7.76
CA PRO A 258 1.83 -14.36 -8.51
C PRO A 258 1.06 -14.53 -9.84
N ARG A 259 -0.27 -14.48 -9.78
CA ARG A 259 -1.12 -14.95 -10.89
C ARG A 259 -1.15 -13.98 -12.08
N CYS A 260 -1.07 -12.67 -11.83
CA CYS A 260 -1.18 -11.62 -12.85
C CYS A 260 -0.35 -10.37 -12.49
N CYS A 261 0.44 -9.85 -13.43
CA CYS A 261 1.04 -8.52 -13.32
C CYS A 261 0.20 -7.62 -14.20
N TYR A 262 -0.55 -6.72 -13.58
CA TYR A 262 -1.29 -5.70 -14.31
C TYR A 262 -0.31 -4.70 -14.91
N ILE A 263 -0.30 -4.57 -16.23
CA ILE A 263 0.55 -3.61 -16.96
C ILE A 263 -0.21 -2.35 -17.40
N GLY A 264 -1.33 -2.07 -16.75
CA GLY A 264 -2.21 -0.93 -17.04
C GLY A 264 -3.55 -1.35 -17.67
N GLY A 265 -4.64 -0.78 -17.13
CA GLY A 265 -6.01 -1.20 -17.47
C GLY A 265 -6.28 -2.66 -17.10
N ASP A 266 -7.13 -3.34 -17.87
CA ASP A 266 -7.49 -4.76 -17.68
C ASP A 266 -6.49 -5.74 -18.34
N ARG A 267 -5.28 -5.28 -18.69
CA ARG A 267 -4.28 -6.11 -19.37
C ARG A 267 -3.38 -6.82 -18.37
N GLU A 268 -3.51 -8.14 -18.34
CA GLU A 268 -2.72 -9.04 -17.50
C GLU A 268 -1.54 -9.63 -18.28
N LEU A 269 -0.31 -9.45 -17.76
CA LEU A 269 0.81 -10.28 -18.19
C LEU A 269 0.71 -11.65 -17.50
N LYS A 270 0.51 -12.70 -18.30
CA LYS A 270 0.52 -14.10 -17.86
C LYS A 270 1.95 -14.62 -17.71
N PHE A 271 2.75 -14.02 -16.84
CA PHE A 271 4.12 -14.50 -16.59
C PHE A 271 4.16 -15.87 -15.89
N ALA A 272 3.03 -16.33 -15.34
CA ALA A 272 2.84 -17.67 -14.80
C ALA A 272 2.47 -18.74 -15.87
N ASP A 273 2.32 -18.35 -17.13
CA ASP A 273 2.02 -19.25 -18.26
C ASP A 273 3.29 -19.50 -19.08
N ASN A 274 3.66 -20.76 -19.29
CA ASN A 274 4.88 -21.19 -20.01
C ASN A 274 4.81 -20.94 -21.53
N ARG A 275 3.96 -20.03 -22.00
CA ARG A 275 3.72 -19.80 -23.42
C ARG A 275 4.55 -18.60 -23.91
N PRO A 276 5.21 -18.71 -25.07
CA PRO A 276 5.79 -17.55 -25.73
C PRO A 276 4.71 -16.49 -25.97
N VAL A 277 4.97 -15.25 -25.61
CA VAL A 277 4.07 -14.13 -25.92
C VAL A 277 4.21 -13.81 -27.41
N SER A 278 3.27 -14.26 -28.23
CA SER A 278 3.16 -13.83 -29.63
C SER A 278 2.59 -12.41 -29.67
N TRP A 279 3.43 -11.44 -30.02
CA TRP A 279 2.97 -10.10 -30.37
C TRP A 279 2.27 -10.15 -31.73
N GLU A 280 1.01 -10.55 -31.77
CA GLU A 280 0.17 -10.23 -32.91
C GLU A 280 -0.02 -8.71 -32.92
N ARG A 281 0.63 -8.04 -33.88
CA ARG A 281 0.35 -6.63 -34.17
C ARG A 281 -1.12 -6.55 -34.55
N SER A 282 -1.94 -6.04 -33.64
CA SER A 282 -3.31 -5.62 -33.94
C SER A 282 -3.23 -4.56 -35.04
N THR A 283 -3.45 -4.98 -36.29
CA THR A 283 -3.81 -4.10 -37.39
C THR A 283 -5.29 -3.77 -37.25
N ALA A 284 -5.60 -2.82 -36.36
CA ALA A 284 -6.94 -2.26 -36.24
C ALA A 284 -6.84 -0.76 -35.97
N PHE A 285 -6.39 -0.03 -36.98
CA PHE A 285 -6.85 1.33 -37.27
C PHE A 285 -7.11 1.38 -38.77
N GLY A 286 -8.37 1.17 -39.13
CA GLY A 286 -9.00 1.48 -40.41
C GLY A 286 -10.25 2.27 -40.14
#